data_AF-A0A8T5ZCL8-F1
#
_entry.id   AF-A0A8T5ZCL8-F1
#
_cell.length_a   1.000
_cell.length_b   1.000
_cell.length_c   1.000
_cell.angle_alpha   90.00
_cell.angle_beta   90.00
_cell.angle_gamma   90.00
#
_symmetry.space_group_name_H-M   'P 1'
#
loop_
_entity.id
_entity.type
_entity.pdbx_description
1 polymer ?
#
loop_
_entity_poly.entity_id
_entity_poly.type
_entity_poly.pdbx_seq_one_letter_code
_entity_poly.pdbx_strand_id
1 'polypeptide(L)'
;PQIVFSYIKSKGNLSLNNGYEESNTGDNQVVYNGNLVSYDSVPVADFNNPLKISLNMDFTHQPSGLVWANTLAWQEARKARIILGKTNAQYISEYSDYKQYVDEKLDSSLTWDTRLSWTPQFLKQQNLTISADILNVLDSKTAVDTTNTGVATYASGRTFWLDVSMKF
;
A
#
# COMPACT_ATOMS: atom_id res chain seq x y z
N PRO A 1 -10.44 -17.29 -14.52
CA PRO A 1 -9.59 -16.14 -14.18
C PRO A 1 -10.44 -14.86 -14.20
N GLN A 2 -10.23 -13.97 -13.24
CA GLN A 2 -10.95 -12.71 -13.12
C GLN A 2 -9.92 -11.57 -13.13
N ILE A 3 -10.16 -10.54 -13.93
CA ILE A 3 -9.36 -9.31 -13.91
C ILE A 3 -10.16 -8.26 -13.15
N VAL A 4 -9.50 -7.61 -12.19
CA VAL A 4 -10.05 -6.53 -11.38
C VAL A 4 -9.21 -5.27 -11.61
N PHE A 5 -9.89 -4.17 -11.89
CA PHE A 5 -9.29 -2.86 -12.05
C PHE A 5 -9.86 -1.90 -11.01
N SER A 6 -8.99 -1.14 -10.34
CA SER A 6 -9.41 -0.10 -9.39
C SER A 6 -8.56 1.15 -9.57
N TYR A 7 -9.24 2.30 -9.62
CA TYR A 7 -8.63 3.62 -9.70
C TYR A 7 -9.17 4.48 -8.55
N ILE A 8 -8.28 5.16 -7.83
CA ILE A 8 -8.63 6.03 -6.72
C ILE A 8 -8.06 7.43 -6.99
N LYS A 9 -8.92 8.43 -6.89
CA LYS A 9 -8.53 9.84 -6.92
C LYS A 9 -9.06 10.51 -5.66
N SER A 10 -8.16 10.81 -4.72
CA SER A 10 -8.51 11.45 -3.45
C SER A 10 -8.13 12.93 -3.44
N LYS A 11 -8.91 13.74 -2.71
CA LYS A 11 -8.62 15.13 -2.34
C LYS A 11 -8.92 15.28 -0.84
N GLY A 12 -8.09 16.00 -0.10
CA GLY A 12 -8.17 16.16 1.36
C GLY A 12 -6.78 16.08 2.00
N ASN A 13 -6.63 16.31 3.30
CA ASN A 13 -5.32 16.34 3.97
C ASN A 13 -5.24 15.49 5.23
N LEU A 14 -5.94 14.36 5.26
CA LEU A 14 -5.80 13.40 6.36
C LEU A 14 -4.47 12.67 6.20
N SER A 15 -3.52 12.94 7.09
CA SER A 15 -2.40 12.06 7.33
C SER A 15 -2.67 11.20 8.57
N LEU A 16 -2.43 9.89 8.48
CA LEU A 16 -2.57 8.98 9.61
C LEU A 16 -1.43 9.14 10.63
N ASN A 17 -0.27 9.65 10.20
CA ASN A 17 0.93 9.73 11.04
C ASN A 17 1.00 11.00 11.89
N ASN A 18 0.33 12.08 11.45
CA ASN A 18 0.21 13.31 12.20
C ASN A 18 -1.23 13.38 12.73
N GLY A 19 -1.43 13.17 14.03
CA GLY A 19 -2.75 13.23 14.67
C GLY A 19 -3.49 14.57 14.44
N TYR A 20 -4.66 14.72 15.08
CA TYR A 20 -5.57 15.88 14.98
C TYR A 20 -4.97 17.27 15.30
N GLU A 21 -3.67 17.38 15.60
CA GLU A 21 -2.99 18.53 16.21
C GLU A 21 -2.20 19.40 15.20
N GLU A 22 -2.26 19.16 13.88
CA GLU A 22 -1.70 20.12 12.91
C GLU A 22 -2.63 21.31 12.71
N SER A 23 -2.77 22.13 13.77
CA SER A 23 -3.31 23.47 13.66
C SER A 23 -2.30 24.34 12.89
N ASN A 24 -2.62 24.64 11.62
CA ASN A 24 -1.94 25.70 10.88
C ASN A 24 -2.40 27.03 11.49
N THR A 25 -1.58 27.64 12.35
CA THR A 25 -1.89 28.87 13.08
C THR A 25 -1.72 30.16 12.26
N GLY A 26 -1.67 30.08 10.93
CA GLY A 26 -1.58 31.25 10.04
C GLY A 26 -2.24 30.99 8.69
N ASP A 27 -3.13 31.89 8.27
CA ASP A 27 -3.75 32.07 6.95
C ASP A 27 -3.96 30.83 6.05
N ASN A 28 -4.22 29.64 6.61
CA ASN A 28 -4.51 28.39 5.90
C ASN A 28 -3.69 28.17 4.60
N GLN A 29 -2.43 28.62 4.59
CA GLN A 29 -1.56 28.68 3.42
C GLN A 29 -0.25 27.96 3.70
N VAL A 30 0.24 27.25 2.70
CA VAL A 30 1.48 26.47 2.76
C VAL A 30 2.21 26.55 1.44
N VAL A 31 3.53 26.32 1.46
CA VAL A 31 4.28 26.11 0.22
C VAL A 31 4.24 24.63 -0.12
N TYR A 32 3.71 24.30 -1.28
CA TYR A 32 3.60 22.93 -1.76
C TYR A 32 4.27 22.80 -3.12
N ASN A 33 5.27 21.92 -3.23
CA ASN A 33 6.12 21.76 -4.42
C ASN A 33 6.59 23.12 -4.99
N GLY A 34 7.04 24.01 -4.10
CA GLY A 34 7.57 25.33 -4.43
C GLY A 34 6.55 26.46 -4.64
N ASN A 35 5.24 26.20 -4.55
CA ASN A 35 4.20 27.20 -4.78
C ASN A 35 3.39 27.49 -3.51
N LEU A 36 3.10 28.76 -3.23
CA LEU A 36 2.20 29.16 -2.15
C LEU A 36 0.75 28.82 -2.52
N VAL A 37 0.12 27.94 -1.76
CA VAL A 37 -1.25 27.45 -2.01
C VAL A 37 -2.04 27.39 -0.71
N SER A 38 -3.37 27.35 -0.82
CA SER A 38 -4.23 27.02 0.32
C SER A 38 -3.98 25.57 0.76
N TYR A 39 -3.87 25.35 2.06
CA TYR A 39 -3.67 24.02 2.65
C TYR A 39 -4.77 23.03 2.26
N ASP A 40 -6.02 23.50 2.12
CA ASP A 40 -7.17 22.67 1.70
C ASP A 40 -7.07 22.19 0.25
N SER A 41 -6.27 22.86 -0.58
CA SER A 41 -6.04 22.48 -1.97
C SER A 41 -4.95 21.41 -2.13
N VAL A 42 -4.19 21.14 -1.07
CA VAL A 42 -3.10 20.17 -1.09
C VAL A 42 -3.69 18.74 -1.14
N PRO A 43 -3.19 17.84 -2.01
CA PRO A 43 -3.67 16.46 -2.08
C PRO A 43 -3.48 15.67 -0.78
N VAL A 44 -4.14 14.53 -0.63
CA VAL A 44 -3.97 13.67 0.56
C VAL A 44 -2.57 13.07 0.55
N ALA A 45 -1.86 13.15 1.69
CA ALA A 45 -0.55 12.54 1.85
C ALA A 45 -0.62 11.01 1.95
N ASP A 46 -1.71 10.49 2.52
CA ASP A 46 -1.98 9.07 2.70
C ASP A 46 -3.07 8.52 1.76
N PHE A 47 -3.11 7.20 1.59
CA PHE A 47 -4.05 6.49 0.70
C PHE A 47 -4.04 6.99 -0.76
N ASN A 48 -2.86 7.34 -1.26
CA ASN A 48 -2.66 8.00 -2.54
C ASN A 48 -1.96 7.10 -3.58
N ASN A 49 -2.18 5.79 -3.54
CA ASN A 49 -1.86 4.88 -4.65
C ASN A 49 -2.99 4.98 -5.70
N PRO A 50 -2.79 5.68 -6.83
CA PRO A 50 -3.91 6.10 -7.66
C PRO A 50 -4.45 4.97 -8.55
N LEU A 51 -3.62 3.99 -8.89
CA LEU A 51 -4.00 2.89 -9.77
C LEU A 51 -3.56 1.53 -9.20
N LYS A 52 -4.48 0.56 -9.23
CA LYS A 52 -4.20 -0.84 -8.92
C LYS A 52 -4.90 -1.75 -9.94
N ILE A 53 -4.14 -2.71 -10.46
CA ILE A 53 -4.60 -3.72 -11.41
C ILE A 53 -4.35 -5.08 -10.77
N SER A 54 -5.32 -5.99 -10.81
CA SER A 54 -5.20 -7.30 -10.20
C SER A 54 -5.76 -8.40 -11.11
N LEU A 55 -5.03 -9.50 -11.21
CA LEU A 55 -5.41 -10.72 -11.92
C LEU A 55 -5.58 -11.84 -10.89
N ASN A 56 -6.79 -12.36 -10.77
CA ASN A 56 -7.14 -13.47 -9.89
C ASN A 56 -7.29 -14.77 -10.70
N MET A 57 -6.62 -15.83 -10.26
CA MET A 57 -6.59 -17.13 -10.92
C MET A 57 -6.79 -18.26 -9.90
N ASP A 58 -7.95 -18.90 -9.98
CA ASP A 58 -8.29 -20.04 -9.14
C ASP A 58 -8.28 -21.32 -9.96
N PHE A 59 -7.49 -22.29 -9.52
CA PHE A 59 -7.39 -23.62 -10.10
C PHE A 59 -7.99 -24.63 -9.12
N THR A 60 -8.97 -25.40 -9.58
CA THR A 60 -9.57 -26.46 -8.77
C THR A 60 -9.34 -27.80 -9.45
N HIS A 61 -8.74 -28.74 -8.71
CA HIS A 61 -8.59 -30.13 -9.14
C HIS A 61 -9.36 -31.03 -8.18
N GLN A 62 -10.63 -31.27 -8.52
CA GLN A 62 -11.56 -32.03 -7.69
C GLN A 62 -11.07 -33.44 -7.34
N PRO A 63 -10.47 -34.24 -8.25
CA PRO A 63 -10.06 -35.61 -7.93
C PRO A 63 -9.05 -35.73 -6.78
N SER A 64 -8.19 -34.72 -6.61
CA SER A 64 -7.23 -34.68 -5.49
C SER A 64 -7.71 -33.80 -4.33
N GLY A 65 -8.85 -33.12 -4.47
CA GLY A 65 -9.34 -32.14 -3.50
C GLY A 65 -8.45 -30.90 -3.36
N LEU A 66 -7.76 -30.50 -4.43
CA LEU A 66 -6.86 -29.34 -4.42
C LEU A 66 -7.56 -28.09 -4.95
N VAL A 67 -7.35 -26.98 -4.27
CA VAL A 67 -7.71 -25.62 -4.71
C VAL A 67 -6.47 -24.75 -4.61
N TRP A 68 -6.07 -24.13 -5.71
CA TRP A 68 -4.93 -23.24 -5.79
C TRP A 68 -5.38 -21.86 -6.27
N ALA A 69 -5.49 -20.92 -5.34
CA ALA A 69 -5.90 -19.54 -5.59
C ALA A 69 -4.66 -18.64 -5.71
N ASN A 70 -4.72 -17.69 -6.64
CA ASN A 70 -3.62 -16.77 -6.92
C ASN A 70 -4.16 -15.37 -7.20
N THR A 71 -3.51 -14.36 -6.63
CA THR A 71 -3.75 -12.96 -6.95
C THR A 71 -2.42 -12.32 -7.33
N LEU A 72 -2.30 -11.89 -8.58
CA LEU A 72 -1.19 -11.06 -9.05
C LEU A 72 -1.67 -9.62 -9.13
N ALA A 73 -1.13 -8.74 -8.29
CA ALA A 73 -1.53 -7.35 -8.19
C ALA A 73 -0.37 -6.41 -8.49
N TRP A 74 -0.55 -5.53 -9.47
CA TRP A 74 0.31 -4.38 -9.71
C TRP A 74 -0.33 -3.13 -9.11
N GLN A 75 0.46 -2.33 -8.41
CA GLN A 75 0.02 -1.06 -7.83
C GLN A 75 1.00 0.04 -8.19
N GLU A 76 0.45 1.18 -8.64
CA GLU A 76 1.26 2.35 -8.94
C GLU A 76 1.92 2.90 -7.67
N ALA A 77 3.13 3.45 -7.85
CA ALA A 77 3.86 4.17 -6.82
C ALA A 77 3.00 5.27 -6.19
N ARG A 78 2.98 5.28 -4.85
CA ARG A 78 2.44 6.42 -4.11
C ARG A 78 3.44 7.57 -4.04
N LYS A 79 2.96 8.70 -3.54
CA LYS A 79 3.80 9.83 -3.16
C LYS A 79 3.88 9.93 -1.63
N ALA A 80 5.08 10.14 -1.10
CA ALA A 80 5.28 10.48 0.29
C ALA A 80 5.42 12.00 0.43
N ARG A 81 4.71 12.58 1.40
CA ARG A 81 4.82 14.02 1.69
C ARG A 81 5.91 14.25 2.72
N ILE A 82 6.87 15.08 2.37
CA ILE A 82 7.99 15.45 3.22
C ILE A 82 7.86 16.92 3.60
N ILE A 83 7.99 17.23 4.90
CA ILE A 83 8.11 18.61 5.37
C ILE A 83 9.58 19.05 5.27
N LEU A 84 9.81 20.20 4.63
CA LEU A 84 11.15 20.74 4.41
C LEU A 84 11.63 21.54 5.62
N GLY A 85 12.79 21.15 6.16
CA GLY A 85 13.54 21.98 7.09
C GLY A 85 14.34 23.08 6.38
N LYS A 86 14.72 24.13 7.10
CA LYS A 86 15.47 25.29 6.57
C LYS A 86 16.82 24.95 5.92
N THR A 87 17.37 23.78 6.24
CA THR A 87 18.64 23.27 5.70
C THR A 87 18.47 22.43 4.43
N ASN A 88 17.24 22.15 4.01
CA ASN A 88 16.97 21.36 2.81
C ASN A 88 17.22 22.21 1.55
N ALA A 89 17.84 21.63 0.52
CA ALA A 89 18.16 22.34 -0.71
C ALA A 89 16.93 22.83 -1.50
N GLN A 90 15.76 22.24 -1.26
CA GLN A 90 14.49 22.64 -1.87
C GLN A 90 13.72 23.68 -1.04
N TYR A 91 14.24 24.09 0.12
CA TYR A 91 13.59 25.07 0.98
C TYR A 91 13.71 26.49 0.37
N ILE A 92 12.59 27.20 0.31
CA ILE A 92 12.50 28.55 -0.26
C ILE A 92 12.51 29.57 0.88
N SER A 93 13.63 30.29 1.05
CA SER A 93 13.83 31.22 2.17
C SER A 93 12.81 32.37 2.22
N GLU A 94 12.33 32.79 1.05
CA GLU A 94 11.36 33.86 0.82
C GLU A 94 9.99 33.53 1.42
N TYR A 95 9.70 32.23 1.61
CA TYR A 95 8.47 31.73 2.22
C TYR A 95 8.72 31.11 3.59
N SER A 96 9.69 31.66 4.34
CA SER A 96 10.12 31.06 5.62
C SER A 96 9.07 31.10 6.73
N ASP A 97 8.05 31.95 6.60
CA ASP A 97 6.90 32.03 7.50
C ASP A 97 5.85 30.92 7.26
N TYR A 98 5.95 30.18 6.15
CA TYR A 98 5.02 29.13 5.77
C TYR A 98 5.66 27.74 5.92
N LYS A 99 4.87 26.75 6.35
CA LYS A 99 5.28 25.35 6.26
C LYS A 99 5.47 24.97 4.79
N GLN A 100 6.55 24.26 4.50
CA GLN A 100 6.90 23.87 3.13
C GLN A 100 6.92 22.35 2.99
N TYR A 101 6.23 21.84 1.97
CA TYR A 101 6.08 20.42 1.71
C TYR A 101 6.46 20.07 0.28
N VAL A 102 7.05 18.90 0.09
CA VAL A 102 7.33 18.29 -1.21
C VAL A 102 6.80 16.88 -1.24
N ASP A 103 6.25 16.49 -2.39
CA ASP A 103 5.83 15.11 -2.64
C ASP A 103 6.91 14.36 -3.42
N GLU A 104 7.48 13.30 -2.82
CA GLU A 104 8.41 12.39 -3.49
C GLU A 104 7.70 11.12 -3.96
N LYS A 105 7.92 10.73 -5.22
CA LYS A 105 7.36 9.48 -5.78
C LYS A 105 8.20 8.30 -5.28
N LEU A 106 7.54 7.33 -4.64
CA LEU A 106 8.16 6.09 -4.16
C LEU A 106 8.18 5.02 -5.27
N ASP A 107 8.32 3.75 -4.88
CA ASP A 107 8.31 2.61 -5.77
C ASP A 107 6.89 2.13 -6.07
N SER A 108 6.67 1.63 -7.30
CA SER A 108 5.51 0.80 -7.60
C SER A 108 5.72 -0.62 -7.06
N SER A 109 4.64 -1.39 -6.93
CA SER A 109 4.73 -2.77 -6.47
C SER A 109 4.10 -3.75 -7.45
N LEU A 110 4.71 -4.92 -7.55
CA LEU A 110 4.11 -6.11 -8.14
C LEU A 110 4.11 -7.17 -7.05
N THR A 111 2.93 -7.57 -6.60
CA THR A 111 2.75 -8.55 -5.53
C THR A 111 2.03 -9.76 -6.07
N TRP A 112 2.48 -10.94 -5.67
CA TRP A 112 1.80 -12.20 -5.95
C TRP A 112 1.51 -12.88 -4.63
N ASP A 113 0.23 -13.05 -4.32
CA ASP A 113 -0.24 -13.81 -3.18
C ASP A 113 -0.88 -15.11 -3.67
N THR A 114 -0.59 -16.21 -3.00
CA THR A 114 -1.13 -17.52 -3.36
C THR A 114 -1.59 -18.29 -2.13
N ARG A 115 -2.67 -19.06 -2.30
CA ARG A 115 -3.21 -19.99 -1.32
C ARG A 115 -3.37 -21.36 -1.95
N LEU A 116 -2.72 -22.37 -1.41
CA LEU A 116 -2.94 -23.76 -1.76
C LEU A 116 -3.73 -24.43 -0.64
N SER A 117 -4.89 -25.00 -0.97
CA SER A 117 -5.76 -25.72 -0.04
C SER A 117 -5.94 -27.15 -0.51
N TRP A 118 -5.83 -28.08 0.43
CA TRP A 118 -6.01 -29.51 0.21
C TRP A 118 -7.05 -30.09 1.16
N THR A 119 -8.08 -30.68 0.59
CA THR A 119 -9.11 -31.45 1.29
C THR A 119 -8.92 -32.93 0.93
N PRO A 120 -8.37 -33.76 1.83
CA PRO A 120 -8.07 -35.15 1.52
C PRO A 120 -9.35 -35.94 1.17
N GLN A 121 -9.40 -36.46 -0.06
CA GLN A 121 -10.60 -37.12 -0.58
C GLN A 121 -10.84 -38.52 0.03
N PHE A 122 -9.83 -39.11 0.68
CA PHE A 122 -9.97 -40.40 1.36
C PHE A 122 -10.77 -40.31 2.69
N LEU A 123 -10.95 -39.11 3.23
CA LEU A 123 -11.82 -38.89 4.40
C LEU A 123 -13.26 -38.82 3.91
N LYS A 124 -14.08 -39.81 4.32
CA LYS A 124 -15.47 -39.98 3.85
C LYS A 124 -16.34 -38.71 3.94
N GLN A 125 -16.07 -37.86 4.94
CA GLN A 125 -16.85 -36.65 5.21
C GLN A 125 -16.18 -35.37 4.67
N GLN A 126 -14.97 -35.46 4.10
CA GLN A 126 -14.18 -34.31 3.62
C GLN A 126 -14.11 -33.17 4.64
N ASN A 127 -13.99 -33.56 5.91
CA ASN A 127 -14.14 -32.72 7.07
C ASN A 127 -12.83 -32.05 7.49
N LEU A 128 -11.72 -32.32 6.81
CA LEU A 128 -10.40 -31.73 7.07
C LEU A 128 -9.93 -30.96 5.83
N THR A 129 -9.48 -29.73 6.03
CA THR A 129 -8.77 -28.96 5.00
C THR A 129 -7.48 -28.42 5.59
N ILE A 130 -6.37 -28.61 4.87
CA ILE A 130 -5.07 -28.03 5.19
C ILE A 130 -4.77 -27.00 4.11
N SER A 131 -4.37 -25.81 4.51
CA SER A 131 -4.07 -24.73 3.59
C SER A 131 -2.77 -24.05 3.94
N ALA A 132 -2.05 -23.61 2.91
CA ALA A 132 -0.85 -22.81 3.03
C ALA A 132 -0.98 -21.55 2.18
N ASP A 133 -0.71 -20.39 2.80
CA ASP A 133 -0.63 -19.12 2.09
C ASP A 133 0.84 -18.70 1.95
N ILE A 134 1.18 -18.17 0.78
CA ILE A 134 2.44 -17.47 0.56
C ILE A 134 2.08 -16.07 0.08
N LEU A 135 2.31 -15.09 0.93
CA LEU A 135 2.13 -13.67 0.61
C LEU A 135 3.44 -13.12 0.05
N ASN A 136 3.35 -12.24 -0.94
CA ASN A 136 4.49 -11.66 -1.66
C ASN A 136 5.47 -12.76 -2.13
N VAL A 137 4.99 -13.70 -2.93
CA VAL A 137 5.79 -14.80 -3.51
C VAL A 137 7.03 -14.26 -4.23
N LEU A 138 6.92 -13.10 -4.89
CA LEU A 138 8.03 -12.45 -5.59
C LEU A 138 9.09 -11.83 -4.66
N ASP A 139 8.81 -11.76 -3.35
CA ASP A 139 9.64 -11.08 -2.35
C ASP A 139 10.00 -9.65 -2.76
N SER A 140 9.01 -8.94 -3.32
CA SER A 140 9.19 -7.59 -3.84
C SER A 140 9.44 -6.62 -2.70
N LYS A 141 10.54 -5.86 -2.83
CA LYS A 141 10.90 -4.76 -1.92
C LYS A 141 10.30 -3.46 -2.44
N THR A 142 9.26 -2.99 -1.76
CA THR A 142 8.57 -1.73 -2.13
C THR A 142 8.66 -0.76 -0.98
N ALA A 143 9.22 0.43 -1.21
CA ALA A 143 9.15 1.52 -0.26
C ALA A 143 7.70 2.03 -0.15
N VAL A 144 7.14 2.00 1.05
CA VAL A 144 5.75 2.43 1.35
C VAL A 144 5.69 3.78 2.05
N ASP A 145 6.81 4.24 2.60
CA ASP A 145 6.94 5.56 3.22
C ASP A 145 8.41 6.00 3.26
N THR A 146 8.66 7.29 3.49
CA THR A 146 10.00 7.83 3.72
C THR A 146 9.97 8.96 4.73
N THR A 147 11.01 9.05 5.55
CA THR A 147 11.18 10.14 6.52
C THR A 147 11.79 11.38 5.85
N ASN A 148 11.74 12.52 6.55
CA ASN A 148 12.36 13.77 6.08
C ASN A 148 13.89 13.69 5.89
N THR A 149 14.52 12.66 6.46
CA THR A 149 15.96 12.38 6.31
C THR A 149 16.25 11.33 5.22
N GLY A 150 15.24 10.89 4.47
CA GLY A 150 15.38 9.92 3.38
C GLY A 150 15.45 8.46 3.83
N VAL A 151 15.12 8.15 5.09
CA VAL A 151 15.02 6.76 5.57
C VAL A 151 13.69 6.17 5.12
N ALA A 152 13.73 5.15 4.27
CA ALA A 152 12.56 4.49 3.72
C ALA A 152 12.02 3.38 4.62
N THR A 153 10.69 3.27 4.70
CA THR A 153 9.97 2.14 5.29
C THR A 153 9.48 1.23 4.16
N TYR A 154 9.59 -0.08 4.34
CA TYR A 154 9.27 -1.07 3.30
C TYR A 154 8.04 -1.90 3.66
N ALA A 155 7.29 -2.31 2.64
CA ALA A 155 6.26 -3.34 2.78
C ALA A 155 6.86 -4.67 3.25
N SER A 156 6.02 -5.53 3.83
CA SER A 156 6.43 -6.88 4.22
C SER A 156 6.96 -7.68 3.02
N GLY A 157 8.06 -8.39 3.25
CA GLY A 157 8.59 -9.38 2.31
C GLY A 157 7.75 -10.65 2.28
N ARG A 158 8.32 -11.73 1.72
CA ARG A 158 7.64 -13.01 1.62
C ARG A 158 7.23 -13.55 3.01
N THR A 159 5.95 -13.88 3.16
CA THR A 159 5.38 -14.40 4.42
C THR A 159 4.64 -15.71 4.17
N PHE A 160 4.77 -16.67 5.09
CA PHE A 160 4.14 -17.98 5.00
C PHE A 160 3.10 -18.15 6.12
N TRP A 161 1.93 -18.66 5.76
CA TRP A 161 0.91 -19.09 6.72
C TRP A 161 0.54 -20.55 6.47
N LEU A 162 0.23 -21.26 7.55
CA LEU A 162 -0.28 -22.62 7.52
C LEU A 162 -1.53 -22.67 8.40
N ASP A 163 -2.64 -23.13 7.83
CA ASP A 163 -3.89 -23.30 8.54
C ASP A 163 -4.45 -24.71 8.35
N VAL A 164 -5.14 -25.17 9.39
CA VAL A 164 -5.85 -26.46 9.40
C VAL A 164 -7.25 -26.20 9.91
N SER A 165 -8.26 -26.62 9.14
CA SER A 165 -9.66 -26.46 9.49
C SER A 165 -10.37 -27.80 9.51
N MET A 166 -11.27 -27.97 10.48
CA MET A 166 -12.10 -29.16 10.64
C MET A 166 -13.58 -28.78 10.72
N LYS A 167 -14.44 -29.56 10.07
CA LYS A 167 -15.90 -29.45 10.14
C LYS A 167 -16.47 -30.64 10.92
N PHE A 168 -17.52 -30.40 11.71
CA PHE A 168 -18.21 -31.41 12.51
C PHE A 168 -19.69 -31.47 12.14
#